data_AF-A0AAE1MF63-F1
#
_entry.id   AF-A0AAE1MF63-F1
#
_cell.length_a   1.000
_cell.length_b   1.000
_cell.length_c   1.000
_cell.angle_alpha   90.00
_cell.angle_beta   90.00
_cell.angle_gamma   90.00
#
_symmetry.space_group_name_H-M   'P 1'
#
loop_
_entity.id
_entity.type
_entity.pdbx_description
1 polymer ?
#
loop_
_entity_poly.entity_id
_entity_poly.type
_entity_poly.pdbx_seq_one_letter_code
_entity_poly.pdbx_strand_id
1 'polypeptide(L)'
;MLLQTLEDTVGAHNITIFAPKNEDLNHNLDLEFKRFILEPGNLKSLQSLLMFHIIPTRMGSQALPTQTRLALHQTFFKFEFIHLANNGTGEWIVDRAKIIHPNVVA
;
A
#
# COMPACT_ATOMS: atom_id res chain seq x y z
N MET A 1 7.66 -1.51 21.66
CA MET A 1 7.17 -0.30 20.95
C MET A 1 6.45 -0.74 19.70
N LEU A 2 5.36 -0.06 19.33
CA LEU A 2 4.50 -0.46 18.22
C LEU A 2 5.24 -0.40 16.86
N LEU A 3 6.16 0.56 16.68
CA LEU A 3 6.99 0.69 15.47
C LEU A 3 7.93 -0.50 15.24
N GLN A 4 8.52 -1.05 16.31
CA GLN A 4 9.41 -2.21 16.23
C GLN A 4 8.72 -3.39 15.54
N THR A 5 7.44 -3.65 15.85
CA THR A 5 6.68 -4.73 15.24
C THR A 5 6.46 -4.52 13.74
N LEU A 6 6.26 -3.29 13.30
CA LEU A 6 6.15 -2.96 11.88
C LEU A 6 7.49 -3.16 11.17
N GLU A 7 8.57 -2.63 11.75
CA GLU A 7 9.94 -2.79 11.23
C GLU A 7 10.35 -4.25 11.13
N ASP A 8 10.12 -5.05 12.17
CA ASP A 8 10.43 -6.48 12.20
C ASP A 8 9.61 -7.25 11.14
N THR A 9 8.31 -6.91 10.99
CA THR A 9 7.42 -7.56 10.02
C THR A 9 7.83 -7.26 8.57
N VAL A 10 8.17 -6.00 8.29
CA VAL A 10 8.61 -5.51 6.97
C VAL A 10 10.01 -6.03 6.64
N GLY A 11 10.93 -6.02 7.61
CA GLY A 11 12.32 -6.42 7.41
C GLY A 11 12.53 -7.93 7.25
N ALA A 12 11.64 -8.76 7.77
CA ALA A 12 11.74 -10.22 7.67
C ALA A 12 11.28 -10.80 6.32
N HIS A 13 10.59 -10.03 5.48
CA HIS A 13 9.94 -10.53 4.27
C HIS A 13 10.37 -9.77 3.02
N ASN A 14 10.37 -10.46 1.88
CA ASN A 14 10.40 -9.81 0.58
C ASN A 14 9.01 -9.23 0.30
N ILE A 15 8.86 -7.91 0.43
CA ILE A 15 7.56 -7.22 0.40
C ILE A 15 7.39 -6.34 -0.84
N THR A 16 6.15 -5.93 -1.10
CA THR A 16 5.82 -4.86 -2.04
C THR A 16 5.10 -3.75 -1.29
N ILE A 17 5.54 -2.50 -1.46
CA ILE A 17 4.94 -1.33 -0.81
C ILE A 17 4.30 -0.44 -1.87
N PHE A 18 3.02 -0.11 -1.68
CA PHE A 18 2.36 0.96 -2.42
C PHE A 18 2.46 2.27 -1.65
N ALA A 19 3.52 3.03 -1.93
CA ALA A 19 3.78 4.29 -1.24
C ALA A 19 3.02 5.45 -1.93
N PRO A 20 2.06 6.11 -1.25
CA PRO A 20 1.46 7.34 -1.75
C PRO A 20 2.49 8.49 -1.73
N LYS A 21 2.30 9.50 -2.59
CA LYS A 21 3.15 10.68 -2.54
C LYS A 21 2.82 11.57 -1.35
N ASN A 22 3.75 12.43 -0.97
CA ASN A 22 3.51 13.46 0.04
C ASN A 22 2.31 14.34 -0.34
N GLU A 23 2.14 14.65 -1.63
CA GLU A 23 1.02 15.46 -2.10
C GLU A 23 -0.33 14.75 -1.90
N ASP A 24 -0.39 13.42 -2.09
CA ASP A 24 -1.63 12.66 -1.88
C ASP A 24 -2.09 12.69 -0.43
N LEU A 25 -1.16 12.56 0.51
CA LEU A 25 -1.44 12.67 1.94
C LEU A 25 -1.86 14.10 2.36
N ASN A 26 -1.39 15.11 1.62
CA ASN A 26 -1.66 16.51 1.92
C ASN A 26 -2.93 17.05 1.29
N HIS A 27 -3.25 16.63 0.07
CA HIS A 27 -4.32 17.22 -0.75
C HIS A 27 -5.52 16.28 -0.94
N ASN A 28 -5.30 14.96 -0.95
CA ASN A 28 -6.36 13.98 -1.24
C ASN A 28 -6.92 13.33 0.03
N LEU A 29 -6.47 13.77 1.20
CA LEU A 29 -6.92 13.28 2.50
C LEU A 29 -7.82 14.32 3.17
N ASP A 30 -8.96 13.87 3.68
CA ASP A 30 -9.84 14.71 4.49
C ASP A 30 -9.09 15.28 5.72
N LEU A 31 -9.33 16.56 6.05
CA LEU A 31 -8.60 17.27 7.10
C LEU A 31 -8.88 16.69 8.49
N GLU A 32 -10.09 16.23 8.75
CA GLU A 32 -10.46 15.62 10.03
C GLU A 32 -9.77 14.26 10.16
N PHE A 33 -9.83 13.44 9.10
CA PHE A 33 -9.12 12.17 9.06
C PHE A 33 -7.60 12.35 9.20
N LYS A 34 -7.01 13.37 8.57
CA LYS A 34 -5.58 13.70 8.70
C LYS A 34 -5.20 14.00 10.14
N ARG A 35 -6.01 14.82 10.82
CA ARG A 35 -5.77 15.15 12.23
C ARG A 35 -5.89 13.90 13.09
N PHE A 36 -6.93 13.11 12.88
CA PHE A 36 -7.16 11.87 13.59
C PHE A 36 -5.96 10.92 13.51
N ILE A 37 -5.42 10.64 12.32
CA ILE A 37 -4.28 9.71 12.19
C ILE A 37 -2.97 10.25 12.78
N LEU A 38 -2.84 11.58 12.93
CA LEU A 38 -1.65 12.24 13.48
C LEU A 38 -1.72 12.44 15.00
N GLU A 39 -2.89 12.24 15.61
CA GLU A 39 -3.03 12.31 17.06
C GLU A 39 -2.23 11.18 17.74
N PRO A 40 -1.43 11.48 18.79
CA PRO A 40 -0.60 10.48 19.46
C PRO A 40 -1.38 9.27 20.01
N GLY A 41 -2.66 9.44 20.33
CA GLY A 41 -3.54 8.35 20.78
C GLY A 41 -3.92 7.36 19.69
N ASN A 42 -3.78 7.73 18.41
CA ASN A 42 -4.30 6.98 17.26
C ASN A 42 -3.22 6.26 16.47
N LEU A 43 -2.05 6.01 17.08
CA LEU A 43 -0.94 5.29 16.44
C LEU A 43 -1.34 3.90 15.91
N LYS A 44 -2.27 3.20 16.56
CA LYS A 44 -2.80 1.92 16.06
C LYS A 44 -3.52 2.09 14.72
N SER A 45 -4.30 3.15 14.56
CA SER A 45 -5.00 3.47 13.32
C SER A 45 -4.01 3.78 12.19
N LEU A 46 -2.97 4.58 12.50
CA LEU A 46 -1.90 4.87 11.55
C LEU A 46 -1.16 3.59 11.13
N GLN A 47 -0.89 2.66 12.05
CA GLN A 47 -0.27 1.39 11.71
C GLN A 47 -1.13 0.50 10.84
N SER A 48 -2.42 0.35 11.15
CA SER A 48 -3.34 -0.40 10.29
C SER A 48 -3.37 0.17 8.88
N LEU A 49 -3.38 1.50 8.76
CA LEU A 49 -3.31 2.19 7.48
C LEU A 49 -2.00 1.88 6.74
N LEU A 50 -0.85 1.92 7.42
CA LEU A 50 0.43 1.58 6.79
C LEU A 50 0.49 0.10 6.36
N MET A 51 0.02 -0.82 7.21
CA MET A 51 -0.01 -2.26 6.92
C MET A 51 -0.93 -2.61 5.74
N PHE A 52 -1.99 -1.82 5.51
CA PHE A 52 -2.84 -1.97 4.33
C PHE A 52 -2.08 -1.72 3.02
N HIS A 53 -1.08 -0.84 3.01
CA HIS A 53 -0.32 -0.50 1.81
C HIS A 53 0.79 -1.52 1.47
N ILE A 54 0.94 -2.59 2.25
CA ILE A 54 2.05 -3.53 2.13
C ILE A 54 1.52 -4.93 1.82
N ILE A 55 2.03 -5.51 0.74
CA ILE A 55 1.82 -6.91 0.38
C ILE A 55 3.00 -7.74 0.93
N PRO A 56 2.75 -8.85 1.63
CA PRO A 56 3.78 -9.72 2.23
C PRO A 56 4.51 -10.60 1.19
N THR A 57 4.54 -10.19 -0.08
CA THR A 57 5.22 -10.87 -1.18
C THR A 57 5.79 -9.83 -2.15
N ARG A 58 6.93 -10.15 -2.76
CA ARG A 58 7.54 -9.31 -3.79
C ARG A 58 6.86 -9.55 -5.13
N MET A 59 6.22 -8.51 -5.64
CA MET A 59 5.67 -8.46 -6.99
C MET A 59 6.77 -7.98 -7.94
N GLY A 60 7.34 -8.90 -8.73
CA GLY A 60 8.24 -8.52 -9.83
C GLY A 60 7.46 -7.95 -11.01
N SER A 61 8.16 -7.35 -11.98
CA SER A 61 7.57 -6.91 -13.25
C SER A 61 6.83 -8.02 -14.02
N GLN A 62 7.17 -9.29 -13.76
CA GLN A 62 6.50 -10.48 -14.31
C GLN A 62 5.27 -10.96 -13.51
N ALA A 63 5.11 -10.50 -12.27
CA ALA A 63 3.96 -10.82 -11.42
C ALA A 63 2.77 -9.88 -11.66
N LEU A 64 3.02 -8.78 -12.38
CA LEU A 64 1.98 -7.88 -12.87
C LEU A 64 1.20 -8.61 -13.98
N PRO A 65 -0.11 -8.83 -13.83
CA PRO A 65 -0.87 -9.67 -14.74
C PRO A 65 -0.85 -9.07 -16.15
N THR A 66 -0.15 -9.71 -17.09
CA THR A 66 0.02 -9.30 -18.50
C THR A 66 -1.31 -9.13 -19.26
N GLN A 67 -2.42 -9.49 -18.64
CA GLN A 67 -3.76 -9.46 -19.17
C GLN A 67 -4.67 -8.75 -18.18
N THR A 68 -5.77 -8.17 -18.66
CA THR A 68 -6.83 -7.42 -17.94
C THR A 68 -7.54 -8.25 -16.86
N ARG A 69 -6.78 -8.83 -15.93
CA ARG A 69 -7.23 -9.64 -14.81
C ARG A 69 -6.99 -8.86 -13.54
N LEU A 70 -8.06 -8.66 -12.79
CA LEU A 70 -8.01 -8.21 -11.41
C LEU A 70 -7.21 -9.26 -10.61
N ALA A 71 -6.06 -8.87 -10.08
CA ALA A 71 -5.31 -9.68 -9.16
C ALA A 71 -5.60 -9.21 -7.73
N LEU A 72 -6.07 -10.13 -6.89
CA LEU A 72 -6.32 -9.89 -5.48
C LEU A 72 -5.07 -10.24 -4.68
N HIS A 73 -4.56 -9.28 -3.93
CA HIS A 73 -3.40 -9.47 -3.08
C HIS A 73 -3.75 -9.20 -1.63
N GLN A 74 -3.52 -10.19 -0.77
CA GLN A 74 -3.69 -10.02 0.67
C GLN A 74 -2.64 -9.04 1.20
N THR A 75 -3.06 -8.07 2.01
CA THR A 75 -2.17 -7.10 2.65
C THR A 75 -1.67 -7.62 4.01
N PHE A 76 -0.68 -6.96 4.63
CA PHE A 76 -0.31 -7.29 6.01
C PHE A 76 -1.42 -6.96 7.01
N PHE A 77 -2.33 -6.06 6.68
CA PHE A 77 -3.53 -5.85 7.46
C PHE A 77 -4.51 -7.01 7.19
N LYS A 78 -4.60 -7.92 8.18
CA LYS A 78 -5.29 -9.21 8.04
C LYS A 78 -6.71 -9.03 7.47
N PHE A 79 -7.06 -9.88 6.52
CA PHE A 79 -8.36 -9.94 5.83
C PHE A 79 -8.67 -8.79 4.85
N GLU A 80 -7.74 -7.84 4.65
CA GLU A 80 -7.88 -6.85 3.58
C GLU A 80 -7.09 -7.26 2.33
N PHE A 81 -7.67 -6.95 1.17
CA PHE A 81 -7.12 -7.24 -0.14
C PHE A 81 -7.00 -5.98 -0.96
N ILE A 82 -5.89 -5.87 -1.69
CA ILE A 82 -5.70 -4.86 -2.73
C ILE A 82 -6.05 -5.47 -4.08
N HIS A 83 -6.82 -4.72 -4.88
CA HIS A 83 -7.07 -5.06 -6.28
C HIS A 83 -6.02 -4.40 -7.17
N LEU A 84 -5.22 -5.22 -7.84
CA LEU A 84 -4.31 -4.75 -8.88
C LEU A 84 -4.94 -4.98 -10.25
N ALA A 85 -5.06 -3.93 -11.05
CA ALA A 85 -5.65 -3.97 -12.39
C ALA A 85 -4.76 -3.25 -13.40
N ASN A 86 -4.81 -3.70 -14.65
CA ASN A 86 -4.33 -2.91 -15.78
C ASN A 86 -5.54 -2.19 -16.40
N ASN A 87 -5.44 -0.87 -16.60
CA ASN A 87 -6.55 -0.07 -17.13
C ASN A 87 -6.79 -0.24 -18.63
N GLY A 88 -6.07 -1.15 -19.29
CA GLY A 88 -6.17 -1.42 -20.72
C GLY A 88 -5.28 -0.53 -21.60
N THR A 89 -4.69 0.54 -21.05
CA THR A 89 -3.72 1.40 -21.75
C THR A 89 -2.27 1.10 -21.35
N GLY A 90 -2.05 0.05 -20.56
CA GLY A 90 -0.73 -0.33 -20.04
C GLY A 90 -0.40 0.32 -18.69
N GLU A 91 -1.31 1.11 -18.12
CA GLU A 91 -1.14 1.69 -16.79
C GLU A 91 -1.76 0.80 -15.72
N TRP A 92 -1.11 0.78 -14.56
CA TRP A 92 -1.51 -0.05 -13.44
C TRP A 92 -2.26 0.75 -12.40
N ILE A 93 -3.32 0.17 -11.87
CA ILE A 93 -4.18 0.75 -10.84
C ILE A 93 -4.23 -0.21 -9.65
N VAL A 94 -4.09 0.34 -8.46
CA VAL A 94 -4.26 -0.29 -7.15
C VAL A 94 -5.55 0.26 -6.57
N ASP A 95 -6.58 -0.57 -6.51
CA ASP A 95 -7.97 -0.20 -6.21
C ASP A 95 -8.46 0.95 -7.10
N ARG A 96 -8.33 2.19 -6.62
CA ARG A 96 -8.71 3.43 -7.34
C ARG A 96 -7.51 4.36 -7.61
N ALA A 97 -6.32 4.00 -7.15
CA ALA A 97 -5.11 4.81 -7.25
C ALA A 97 -4.22 4.34 -8.40
N LYS A 98 -3.75 5.28 -9.22
CA LYS A 98 -2.82 4.98 -10.32
C LYS A 98 -1.40 4.78 -9.79
N ILE A 99 -0.72 3.74 -10.25
CA ILE A 99 0.72 3.56 -10.03
C ILE A 99 1.48 4.45 -11.00
N ILE A 100 2.30 5.33 -10.45
CA ILE A 100 3.05 6.36 -11.19
C ILE A 100 4.55 6.06 -11.30
N HIS A 101 5.12 5.35 -10.33
CA HIS A 101 6.54 4.98 -10.29
C HIS A 101 6.68 3.52 -9.86
N PRO A 102 6.48 2.56 -10.78
CA PRO A 102 6.57 1.13 -10.46
C PRO A 102 8.03 0.65 -10.35
N ASN A 103 8.23 -0.47 -9.66
CA ASN A 103 9.51 -1.21 -9.59
C ASN A 103 10.70 -0.42 -9.02
N VAL A 104 10.45 0.52 -8.11
CA VAL A 104 11.53 1.13 -7.31
C VAL A 104 12.04 0.08 -6.32
N VAL A 105 13.32 -0.27 -6.42
CA VAL A 105 13.98 -1.22 -5.51
C VAL A 105 14.68 -0.41 -4.42
N ALA A 106 14.38 -0.74 -3.16
CA ALA A 106 15.03 -0.17 -1.98
C ALA A 106 16.28 -0.96 -1.60
#